data_AF-A0A2E9YIN9-F1
#
_entry.id   AF-A0A2E9YIN9-F1
#
_cell.length_a   1.000
_cell.length_b   1.000
_cell.length_c   1.000
_cell.angle_alpha   90.00
_cell.angle_beta   90.00
_cell.angle_gamma   90.00
#
_symmetry.space_group_name_H-M   'P 1'
#
loop_
_entity.id
_entity.type
_entity.pdbx_description
1 polymer ?
#
loop_
_entity_poly.entity_id
_entity_poly.type
_entity_poly.pdbx_seq_one_letter_code
_entity_poly.pdbx_strand_id
1 'polypeptide(L)'
;IRKLSKAINENSGNINVIYYPDSHHAFDSIEPINYVANAITAGERHSFIDKEGNLYFENSEGKRFLLNEPNERISLFQESKNIKGAHLGVNWDTREKSMEDAVNFLLDNL
;
A
#
# COMPACT_ATOMS: atom_id res chain seq x y z
N ILE A 1 8.43 -0.65 -2.04
CA ILE A 1 8.63 0.63 -2.78
C ILE A 1 10.07 0.91 -3.21
N ARG A 2 11.10 0.71 -2.34
CA ARG A 2 12.52 1.03 -2.64
C ARG A 2 13.11 0.37 -3.90
N LYS A 3 12.73 -0.87 -4.19
CA LYS A 3 13.15 -1.56 -5.42
C LYS A 3 12.54 -0.94 -6.69
N LEU A 4 11.30 -0.46 -6.59
CA LEU A 4 10.59 0.17 -7.71
C LEU A 4 11.18 1.56 -8.01
N SER A 5 11.42 2.37 -6.98
CA SER A 5 12.02 3.70 -7.17
C SER A 5 13.41 3.60 -7.81
N LYS A 6 14.24 2.65 -7.35
CA LYS A 6 15.53 2.38 -7.97
C LYS A 6 15.40 2.04 -9.45
N ALA A 7 14.53 1.08 -9.79
CA ALA A 7 14.34 0.66 -11.18
C ALA A 7 13.85 1.80 -12.09
N ILE A 8 12.96 2.66 -11.60
CA ILE A 8 12.45 3.81 -12.37
C ILE A 8 13.55 4.85 -12.60
N ASN A 9 14.33 5.18 -11.57
CA ASN A 9 15.43 6.14 -11.69
C ASN A 9 16.56 5.63 -12.61
N GLU A 10 16.82 4.31 -12.62
CA GLU A 10 17.78 3.69 -13.55
C GLU A 10 17.29 3.71 -15.01
N ASN A 11 16.00 3.98 -15.26
CA ASN A 11 15.38 4.01 -16.59
C ASN A 11 14.85 5.42 -16.94
N SER A 12 15.63 6.44 -16.59
CA SER A 12 15.36 7.86 -16.92
C SER A 12 14.12 8.47 -16.26
N GLY A 13 13.49 7.77 -15.32
CA GLY A 13 12.46 8.35 -14.46
C GLY A 13 13.07 9.19 -13.33
N ASN A 14 12.22 9.94 -12.64
CA ASN A 14 12.59 10.70 -11.46
C ASN A 14 11.59 10.45 -10.33
N ILE A 15 12.01 9.64 -9.35
CA ILE A 15 11.23 9.29 -8.17
C ILE A 15 12.07 9.56 -6.92
N ASN A 16 11.47 10.31 -5.99
CA ASN A 16 11.89 10.40 -4.60
C ASN A 16 10.95 9.55 -3.72
N VAL A 17 11.51 8.85 -2.73
CA VAL A 17 10.73 8.06 -1.76
C VAL A 17 10.88 8.69 -0.38
N ILE A 18 9.78 9.20 0.14
CA ILE A 18 9.69 9.78 1.48
C ILE A 18 8.87 8.83 2.35
N TYR A 19 9.36 8.58 3.57
CA TYR A 19 8.67 7.76 4.56
C TYR A 19 8.28 8.64 5.74
N TYR A 20 6.99 8.71 6.02
CA TYR A 20 6.45 9.43 7.17
C TYR A 20 6.18 8.42 8.30
N PRO A 21 6.99 8.43 9.38
CA PRO A 21 6.80 7.52 10.51
C PRO A 21 5.46 7.79 11.19
N ASP A 22 4.86 6.74 11.78
CA ASP A 22 3.59 6.79 12.52
C ASP A 22 2.38 7.31 11.72
N SER A 23 2.54 7.42 10.41
CA SER A 23 1.46 7.73 9.49
C SER A 23 0.71 6.46 9.10
N HIS A 24 -0.61 6.54 9.12
CA HIS A 24 -1.51 5.41 8.85
C HIS A 24 -2.08 5.48 7.43
N HIS A 25 -2.76 4.41 7.01
CA HIS A 25 -3.40 4.41 5.70
C HIS A 25 -4.45 5.54 5.63
N ALA A 26 -4.53 6.21 4.48
CA ALA A 26 -5.36 7.39 4.28
C ALA A 26 -5.03 8.59 5.19
N PHE A 27 -3.76 8.74 5.63
CA PHE A 27 -3.29 9.89 6.41
C PHE A 27 -3.60 11.26 5.76
N ASP A 28 -3.73 11.26 4.45
CA ASP A 28 -4.09 12.39 3.60
C ASP A 28 -5.61 12.59 3.48
N SER A 29 -6.42 11.88 4.25
CA SER A 29 -7.86 12.13 4.36
C SER A 29 -8.16 13.47 5.03
N ILE A 30 -9.44 13.88 5.00
CA ILE A 30 -10.01 14.92 5.87
C ILE A 30 -10.87 14.34 6.99
N GLU A 31 -11.18 13.05 6.90
CA GLU A 31 -12.01 12.35 7.88
C GLU A 31 -11.19 12.09 9.16
N PRO A 32 -11.82 12.18 10.34
CA PRO A 32 -11.14 11.90 11.60
C PRO A 32 -10.65 10.45 11.65
N ILE A 33 -9.62 10.20 12.46
CA ILE A 33 -9.08 8.86 12.68
C ILE A 33 -10.18 7.94 13.23
N ASN A 34 -10.36 6.80 12.57
CA ASN A 34 -11.28 5.76 12.96
C ASN A 34 -10.61 4.39 12.90
N TYR A 35 -11.03 3.48 13.78
CA TYR A 35 -10.62 2.09 13.76
C TYR A 35 -11.68 1.22 13.07
N VAL A 36 -11.29 0.55 11.98
CA VAL A 36 -12.18 -0.34 11.23
C VAL A 36 -11.84 -1.79 11.56
N ALA A 37 -12.62 -2.36 12.48
CA ALA A 37 -12.41 -3.72 13.01
C ALA A 37 -12.48 -4.83 11.95
N ASN A 38 -13.19 -4.62 10.83
CA ASN A 38 -13.33 -5.61 9.76
C ASN A 38 -12.43 -5.34 8.55
N ALA A 39 -11.58 -4.31 8.59
CA ALA A 39 -10.60 -4.07 7.53
C ALA A 39 -9.55 -5.19 7.56
N ILE A 40 -9.24 -5.76 6.40
CA ILE A 40 -8.15 -6.73 6.29
C ILE A 40 -6.84 -5.96 6.21
N THR A 41 -5.96 -6.22 7.17
CA THR A 41 -4.68 -5.52 7.24
C THR A 41 -3.71 -6.15 6.27
N ALA A 42 -3.51 -5.48 5.15
CA ALA A 42 -2.43 -5.80 4.23
C ALA A 42 -1.09 -5.42 4.88
N GLY A 43 -0.22 -6.41 5.11
CA GLY A 43 1.19 -6.14 5.44
C GLY A 43 1.93 -5.44 4.29
N GLU A 44 3.26 -5.47 4.29
CA GLU A 44 4.07 -4.80 3.24
C GLU A 44 3.70 -5.25 1.81
N ARG A 45 3.32 -6.52 1.65
CA ARG A 45 2.84 -7.10 0.39
C ARG A 45 1.73 -8.10 0.68
N HIS A 46 0.54 -7.81 0.17
CA HIS A 46 -0.61 -8.71 0.34
C HIS A 46 -0.87 -9.57 -0.90
N SER A 47 -0.39 -9.16 -2.08
CA SER A 47 -0.56 -9.90 -3.34
C SER A 47 0.63 -9.69 -4.27
N PHE A 48 0.80 -10.64 -5.18
CA PHE A 48 1.94 -10.77 -6.09
C PHE A 48 1.42 -11.06 -7.50
N ILE A 49 2.15 -10.58 -8.51
CA ILE A 49 1.94 -10.95 -9.91
C ILE A 49 3.20 -11.68 -10.35
N ASP A 50 3.06 -12.91 -10.86
CA ASP A 50 4.20 -13.65 -11.42
C ASP A 50 4.54 -13.21 -12.85
N LYS A 51 5.59 -13.79 -13.43
CA LYS A 51 6.07 -13.45 -14.77
C LYS A 51 5.07 -13.83 -15.88
N GLU A 52 4.16 -14.76 -15.59
CA GLU A 52 3.06 -15.18 -16.46
C GLU A 52 1.83 -14.28 -16.33
N GLY A 53 1.85 -13.31 -15.40
CA GLY A 53 0.75 -12.37 -15.17
C GLY A 53 -0.32 -12.89 -14.21
N ASN A 54 -0.10 -14.02 -13.52
CA ASN A 54 -1.06 -14.53 -12.55
C ASN A 54 -0.97 -13.71 -11.25
N LEU A 55 -2.10 -13.16 -10.83
CA LEU A 55 -2.26 -12.55 -9.52
C LEU A 55 -2.46 -13.64 -8.46
N TYR A 56 -1.71 -13.58 -7.36
CA TYR A 56 -1.82 -14.53 -6.26
C TYR A 56 -1.50 -13.89 -4.90
N PHE A 57 -1.91 -14.54 -3.82
CA PHE A 57 -1.34 -14.32 -2.48
C PHE A 57 -0.74 -15.61 -1.93
N GLU A 58 0.17 -15.46 -0.98
CA GLU A 58 0.75 -16.54 -0.22
C GLU A 58 0.43 -16.30 1.26
N ASN A 59 -0.14 -17.30 1.93
CA ASN A 59 -0.43 -17.19 3.37
C ASN A 59 0.83 -17.47 4.21
N SER A 60 0.73 -17.35 5.53
CA SER A 60 1.86 -17.60 6.46
C SER A 60 2.39 -19.03 6.44
N GLU A 61 1.65 -19.98 5.85
CA GLU A 61 2.04 -21.39 5.70
C GLU A 61 2.73 -21.66 4.36
N GLY A 62 2.92 -20.64 3.52
CA GLY A 62 3.49 -20.78 2.18
C GLY A 62 2.49 -21.29 1.13
N LYS A 63 1.19 -21.37 1.47
CA LYS A 63 0.17 -21.81 0.53
C LYS A 63 -0.20 -20.67 -0.42
N ARG A 64 -0.10 -20.95 -1.71
CA ARG A 64 -0.46 -20.03 -2.80
C ARG A 64 -1.94 -20.15 -3.16
N PHE A 65 -2.59 -19.01 -3.36
CA PHE A 65 -3.96 -18.91 -3.84
C PHE A 65 -4.02 -17.90 -4.98
N LEU A 66 -4.63 -18.27 -6.10
CA LEU A 66 -4.84 -17.38 -7.23
C LEU A 66 -5.90 -16.32 -6.90
N LEU A 67 -5.88 -15.22 -7.66
CA LEU A 67 -6.74 -14.05 -7.48
C LEU A 67 -7.22 -13.48 -8.83
N ASN A 68 -7.08 -14.26 -9.90
CA ASN A 68 -7.39 -13.83 -11.26
C ASN A 68 -8.91 -13.71 -11.46
N GLU A 69 -9.66 -14.64 -10.89
CA GLU A 69 -11.11 -14.69 -10.97
C GLU A 69 -11.81 -14.25 -9.67
N PRO A 70 -13.06 -13.73 -9.74
CA PRO A 70 -13.79 -13.29 -8.55
C PRO A 70 -13.94 -14.38 -7.47
N ASN A 71 -14.20 -15.63 -7.85
CA ASN A 71 -14.29 -16.76 -6.92
C ASN A 71 -12.95 -17.08 -6.25
N GLU A 72 -11.84 -16.92 -6.96
CA GLU A 72 -10.51 -17.11 -6.39
C GLU A 72 -10.19 -16.04 -5.34
N ARG A 73 -10.61 -14.78 -5.59
CA ARG A 73 -10.51 -13.68 -4.63
C ARG A 73 -11.32 -13.91 -3.36
N ILE A 74 -12.38 -14.72 -3.38
CA ILE A 74 -13.12 -15.08 -2.15
C ILE A 74 -12.20 -15.83 -1.18
N SER A 75 -11.33 -16.71 -1.68
CA SER A 75 -10.39 -17.47 -0.86
C SER A 75 -9.45 -16.56 -0.07
N LEU A 76 -9.02 -15.44 -0.66
CA LEU A 76 -8.24 -14.39 0.02
C LEU A 76 -8.93 -13.90 1.29
N PHE A 77 -10.19 -13.50 1.17
CA PHE A 77 -10.95 -12.96 2.29
C PHE A 77 -11.17 -14.00 3.39
N GLN A 78 -11.32 -15.27 3.00
CA GLN A 78 -11.49 -16.39 3.94
C GLN A 78 -10.20 -16.72 4.69
N GLU A 79 -9.06 -16.68 4.02
CA GLU A 79 -7.75 -16.98 4.62
C GLU A 79 -7.24 -15.81 5.46
N SER A 80 -7.46 -14.57 5.03
CA SER A 80 -7.08 -13.36 5.76
C SER A 80 -8.08 -12.95 6.85
N LYS A 81 -9.13 -13.77 7.12
CA LYS A 81 -10.22 -13.42 8.05
C LYS A 81 -9.77 -13.12 9.48
N ASN A 82 -8.62 -13.64 9.89
CA ASN A 82 -8.06 -13.42 11.23
C ASN A 82 -7.10 -12.21 11.28
N ILE A 83 -6.75 -11.64 10.13
CA ILE A 83 -5.85 -10.49 10.00
C ILE A 83 -6.73 -9.25 9.82
N LYS A 84 -7.22 -8.73 10.93
CA LYS A 84 -8.24 -7.68 10.95
C LYS A 84 -7.83 -6.48 11.78
N GLY A 85 -8.37 -5.33 11.41
CA GLY A 85 -8.26 -4.08 12.16
C GLY A 85 -7.21 -3.14 11.59
N ALA A 86 -7.67 -1.98 11.12
CA ALA A 86 -6.79 -0.91 10.66
C ALA A 86 -7.29 0.45 11.17
N HIS A 87 -6.36 1.34 11.49
CA HIS A 87 -6.64 2.76 11.66
C HIS A 87 -6.57 3.44 10.30
N LEU A 88 -7.59 4.24 9.99
CA LEU A 88 -7.67 5.07 8.79
C LEU A 88 -8.19 6.46 9.18
N GLY A 89 -7.73 7.48 8.48
CA GLY A 89 -8.17 8.86 8.71
C GLY A 89 -7.01 9.85 8.61
N VAL A 90 -7.27 11.11 8.93
CA VAL A 90 -6.30 12.17 8.78
C VAL A 90 -5.18 12.08 9.83
N ASN A 91 -3.94 12.27 9.39
CA ASN A 91 -2.84 12.74 10.23
C ASN A 91 -2.43 14.12 9.70
N TRP A 92 -2.84 15.19 10.39
CA TRP A 92 -2.70 16.56 9.90
C TRP A 92 -1.25 16.94 9.60
N ASP A 93 -0.34 16.63 10.52
CA ASP A 93 1.08 16.93 10.38
C ASP A 93 1.66 16.22 9.14
N THR A 94 1.34 14.93 8.97
CA THR A 94 1.83 14.19 7.81
C THR A 94 1.18 14.64 6.51
N ARG A 95 -0.11 14.97 6.53
CA ARG A 95 -0.83 15.47 5.36
C ARG A 95 -0.21 16.77 4.87
N GLU A 96 -0.05 17.75 5.74
CA GLU A 96 0.58 19.03 5.41
C GLU A 96 1.98 18.82 4.85
N LYS A 97 2.80 18.02 5.56
CA LYS A 97 4.17 17.77 5.13
C LYS A 97 4.25 17.06 3.77
N SER A 98 3.38 16.08 3.53
CA SER A 98 3.35 15.35 2.27
C SER A 98 2.97 16.22 1.07
N MET A 99 2.07 17.20 1.29
CA MET A 99 1.67 18.14 0.26
C MET A 99 2.81 19.12 -0.04
N GLU A 100 3.48 19.63 1.00
CA GLU A 100 4.66 20.48 0.84
C GLU A 100 5.76 19.76 0.05
N ASP A 101 6.10 18.52 0.44
CA ASP A 101 7.15 17.73 -0.21
C ASP A 101 6.81 17.42 -1.68
N ALA A 102 5.54 17.16 -2.00
CA ALA A 102 5.09 16.96 -3.38
C ALA A 102 5.20 18.24 -4.23
N VAL A 103 4.81 19.40 -3.68
CA VAL A 103 4.92 20.69 -4.36
C VAL A 103 6.38 21.05 -4.61
N ASN A 104 7.23 20.92 -3.59
CA ASN A 104 8.66 21.19 -3.71
C ASN A 104 9.31 20.29 -4.77
N PHE A 105 8.97 19.00 -4.79
CA PHE A 105 9.46 18.09 -5.84
C PHE A 105 9.09 18.57 -7.24
N LEU A 106 7.87 19.05 -7.46
CA LEU A 106 7.46 19.57 -8.77
C LEU A 106 8.20 20.86 -9.11
N LEU A 107 8.28 21.81 -8.18
CA LEU A 107 8.96 23.10 -8.39
C LEU A 107 10.46 22.93 -8.71
N ASP A 108 11.13 21.99 -8.04
CA ASP A 108 12.55 21.71 -8.25
C ASP A 108 12.85 21.02 -9.59
N ASN A 109 11.82 20.52 -10.29
CA ASN A 109 11.95 19.72 -11.52
C ASN A 109 11.13 20.26 -12.70
N LEU A 110 10.60 21.49 -12.59
CA LEU A 110 10.01 22.27 -13.69
C LEU A 110 11.10 23.06 -14.44
#